data_AF-A0AAN4IEJ0-F1
#
_entry.id   AF-A0AAN4IEJ0-F1
#
_cell.length_a   1.000
_cell.length_b   1.000
_cell.length_c   1.000
_cell.angle_alpha   90.00
_cell.angle_beta   90.00
_cell.angle_gamma   90.00
#
_symmetry.space_group_name_H-M   'P 1'
#
loop_
_entity.id
_entity.type
_entity.pdbx_description
1 polymer ?
#
loop_
_entity_poly.entity_id
_entity_poly.type
_entity_poly.pdbx_seq_one_letter_code
_entity_poly.pdbx_strand_id
1 'polypeptide(L)'
;MQIKFTVIKNEDVEKHLDELDKSELCRILRKIQNSRLEEGKSALNTYLVVNTDEDYAGDILRLLQENGHWGPTHDPNQVEFRQEGDTMELPEVKNPV
;
A
#
# COMPACT_ATOMS: atom_id res chain seq x y z
N MET A 1 10.34 5.24 -7.82
CA MET A 1 10.57 5.12 -6.36
C MET A 1 10.65 3.64 -6.01
N GLN A 2 11.54 3.24 -5.10
CA GLN A 2 11.66 1.85 -4.62
C GLN A 2 10.74 1.53 -3.41
N ILE A 3 10.11 2.55 -2.81
CA ILE A 3 9.18 2.40 -1.68
C ILE A 3 7.75 2.24 -2.23
N LYS A 4 7.05 1.18 -1.80
CA LYS A 4 5.68 0.84 -2.27
C LYS A 4 4.62 1.83 -1.79
N PHE A 5 4.72 2.30 -0.53
CA PHE A 5 3.79 3.27 0.06
C PHE A 5 4.54 4.30 0.90
N THR A 6 4.15 5.58 0.78
CA THR A 6 4.61 6.66 1.66
C THR A 6 3.44 7.11 2.52
N VAL A 7 3.57 7.00 3.84
CA VAL A 7 2.59 7.47 4.83
C VAL A 7 3.29 8.50 5.71
N ILE A 8 2.66 9.65 5.90
CA ILE A 8 3.19 10.75 6.72
C ILE A 8 2.13 11.11 7.76
N LYS A 9 2.52 11.19 9.04
CA LYS A 9 1.61 11.69 10.09
C LYS A 9 1.50 13.21 9.97
N ASN A 10 0.29 13.73 10.08
CA ASN A 10 0.08 15.18 10.06
C ASN A 10 0.83 15.89 11.21
N GLU A 11 0.97 15.25 12.38
CA GLU A 11 1.75 15.80 13.49
C GLU A 11 3.23 16.03 13.12
N ASP A 12 3.82 15.11 12.34
CA ASP A 12 5.19 15.27 11.87
C ASP A 12 5.28 16.39 10.83
N VAL A 13 4.27 16.52 9.96
CA VAL A 13 4.17 17.65 9.02
C VAL A 13 4.14 18.98 9.76
N GLU A 14 3.29 19.11 10.78
CA GLU A 14 3.16 20.35 11.55
C GLU A 14 4.42 20.66 12.37
N LYS A 15 5.09 19.64 12.88
CA LYS A 15 6.28 19.80 13.73
C LYS A 15 7.56 20.07 12.94
N HIS A 16 7.68 19.50 11.74
CA HIS A 16 8.96 19.45 11.02
C HIS A 16 8.99 20.27 9.73
N LEU A 17 7.85 20.65 9.15
CA LEU A 17 7.81 21.46 7.95
C LEU A 17 7.49 22.92 8.27
N ASP A 18 8.10 23.83 7.52
CA ASP A 18 7.69 25.23 7.51
C ASP A 18 6.46 25.45 6.59
N GLU A 19 5.93 26.67 6.58
CA GLU A 19 4.73 26.99 5.79
C GLU A 19 4.94 26.85 4.27
N LEU A 20 6.17 27.05 3.78
CA LEU A 20 6.50 26.86 2.37
C LEU A 20 6.47 25.37 2.02
N ASP A 21 7.11 24.53 2.83
CA ASP A 21 7.13 23.09 2.67
C ASP A 21 5.74 22.46 2.79
N LYS A 22 4.91 22.94 3.72
CA LYS A 22 3.49 22.52 3.84
C LYS A 22 2.70 22.87 2.58
N SER A 23 2.91 24.06 2.01
CA SER A 23 2.28 24.48 0.77
C SER A 23 2.72 23.62 -0.42
N GLU A 24 4.01 23.31 -0.52
CA GLU A 24 4.54 22.44 -1.56
C GLU A 24 4.03 20.99 -1.43
N LEU A 25 3.95 20.45 -0.21
CA LEU A 25 3.34 19.16 0.05
C LEU A 25 1.87 19.15 -0.41
N CYS A 26 1.09 20.17 -0.06
CA CYS A 26 -0.29 20.33 -0.52
C CYS A 26 -0.38 20.36 -2.06
N ARG A 27 0.52 21.10 -2.72
CA ARG A 27 0.57 21.21 -4.18
C ARG A 27 0.86 19.86 -4.85
N ILE A 28 1.81 19.09 -4.32
CA ILE A 28 2.16 17.76 -4.83
C ILE A 28 0.99 16.79 -4.66
N LEU A 29 0.38 16.75 -3.48
CA LEU A 29 -0.78 15.89 -3.20
C LEU A 29 -1.96 16.23 -4.13
N ARG A 30 -2.24 17.51 -4.36
CA ARG A 30 -3.30 17.96 -5.27
C ARG A 30 -3.05 17.54 -6.72
N LYS A 31 -1.80 17.57 -7.18
CA LYS A 31 -1.46 17.11 -8.53
C LYS A 31 -1.79 15.62 -8.71
N ILE A 32 -1.48 14.80 -7.71
CA ILE A 32 -1.81 13.37 -7.73
C ILE A 32 -3.33 13.18 -7.70
N GLN A 33 -4.05 13.89 -6.82
CA GLN A 33 -5.52 13.81 -6.72
C GLN A 33 -6.20 14.14 -8.05
N ASN A 34 -5.78 15.20 -8.73
CA ASN A 34 -6.33 15.58 -10.04
C ASN A 34 -6.08 14.49 -11.09
N SER A 35 -4.86 13.97 -11.17
CA SER A 35 -4.52 12.86 -12.09
C SER A 35 -5.38 11.63 -11.83
N ARG A 36 -5.68 11.31 -10.57
CA ARG A 36 -6.55 10.18 -10.22
C ARG A 36 -8.00 10.39 -10.62
N LEU A 37 -8.50 11.63 -10.51
CA LEU A 37 -9.83 11.99 -11.00
C LEU A 37 -9.91 11.85 -12.53
N GLU A 38 -8.88 12.27 -13.25
CA GLU A 38 -8.77 12.08 -14.70
C GLU A 38 -8.79 10.59 -15.11
N GLU A 39 -8.24 9.72 -14.26
CA GLU A 39 -8.32 8.25 -14.40
C GLU A 39 -9.65 7.63 -13.94
N GLY A 40 -10.64 8.43 -13.50
CA GLY A 40 -11.92 7.95 -12.98
C GLY A 40 -11.85 7.27 -11.60
N LYS A 41 -10.74 7.47 -10.88
CA LYS A 41 -10.53 6.94 -9.52
C LYS A 41 -10.92 7.97 -8.46
N SER A 42 -11.16 7.51 -7.24
CA SER A 42 -11.31 8.42 -6.08
C SER A 42 -10.05 9.29 -5.93
N ALA A 43 -10.23 10.60 -5.80
CA ALA A 43 -9.14 11.56 -5.59
C ALA A 43 -8.34 11.24 -4.32
N LEU A 44 -9.06 10.99 -3.23
CA LEU A 44 -8.51 10.71 -1.91
C LEU A 44 -8.60 9.20 -1.65
N ASN A 45 -7.47 8.58 -1.36
CA ASN A 45 -7.46 7.28 -0.69
C ASN A 45 -7.43 7.50 0.80
N THR A 46 -8.44 6.99 1.49
CA THR A 46 -8.44 6.89 2.93
C THR A 46 -7.90 5.51 3.30
N TYR A 47 -6.84 5.48 4.10
CA TYR A 47 -6.27 4.24 4.61
C TYR A 47 -6.54 4.14 6.11
N LEU A 48 -6.87 2.95 6.57
CA LEU A 48 -6.82 2.63 7.99
C LEU A 48 -5.37 2.29 8.34
N VAL A 49 -4.75 3.08 9.21
CA VAL A 49 -3.42 2.79 9.76
C VAL A 49 -3.61 2.23 11.16
N VAL A 50 -3.06 1.05 11.40
CA VAL A 50 -3.17 0.33 12.67
C VAL A 50 -1.81 0.35 13.34
N ASN A 51 -1.74 0.84 14.59
CA ASN A 51 -0.53 0.69 15.39
C ASN A 51 -0.46 -0.76 15.88
N THR A 52 0.60 -1.48 15.53
CA THR A 52 0.76 -2.90 15.87
C THR A 52 1.26 -3.13 17.29
N ASP A 53 1.73 -2.08 17.96
CA ASP A 53 2.22 -2.16 19.35
C ASP A 53 1.07 -2.17 20.39
N GLU A 54 -0.15 -1.88 19.95
CA GLU A 54 -1.33 -1.81 20.81
C GLU A 54 -2.05 -3.16 20.91
N ASP A 55 -2.71 -3.41 22.04
CA ASP A 55 -3.40 -4.68 22.33
C ASP A 55 -4.54 -5.01 21.36
N TYR A 56 -5.20 -3.99 20.81
CA TYR A 56 -6.26 -4.15 19.80
C TYR A 56 -5.76 -4.59 18.42
N ALA A 57 -4.46 -4.57 18.14
CA ALA A 57 -3.93 -4.86 16.80
C ALA A 57 -4.27 -6.27 16.34
N GLY A 58 -4.24 -7.25 17.25
CA GLY A 58 -4.58 -8.64 16.95
C GLY A 58 -6.05 -8.84 16.56
N ASP A 59 -6.96 -8.06 17.14
CA ASP A 59 -8.39 -8.13 16.81
C ASP A 59 -8.68 -7.55 15.43
N ILE A 60 -8.03 -6.45 15.05
CA ILE A 60 -8.15 -5.88 13.71
C ILE A 60 -7.62 -6.85 12.66
N LEU A 61 -6.47 -7.47 12.92
CA LEU A 61 -5.88 -8.47 12.03
C LEU A 61 -6.85 -9.64 11.78
N ARG A 62 -7.45 -10.18 12.84
CA ARG A 62 -8.43 -11.26 12.74
C ARG A 62 -9.64 -10.85 11.90
N LEU A 63 -10.19 -9.66 12.16
CA LEU A 63 -11.33 -9.14 11.40
C LEU A 63 -11.02 -8.97 9.91
N LEU A 64 -9.81 -8.48 9.57
CA LEU A 64 -9.39 -8.36 8.17
C LEU A 64 -9.21 -9.73 7.50
N GLN A 65 -8.67 -10.73 8.21
CA GLN A 65 -8.53 -12.10 7.70
C GLN A 65 -9.90 -12.74 7.42
N GLU A 66 -10.85 -12.62 8.35
CA GLU A 66 -12.20 -13.17 8.21
C GLU A 66 -12.96 -12.57 7.01
N ASN A 67 -12.65 -11.33 6.63
CA ASN A 67 -13.25 -10.65 5.47
C ASN A 67 -12.42 -10.81 4.18
N GLY A 68 -11.35 -11.60 4.17
CA GLY A 68 -10.49 -11.79 2.99
C GLY A 68 -9.70 -10.54 2.58
N HIS A 69 -9.54 -9.59 3.49
CA HIS A 69 -8.77 -8.36 3.27
C HIS A 69 -7.33 -8.45 3.78
N TRP A 70 -6.96 -9.55 4.43
CA TRP A 70 -5.60 -9.79 4.91
C TRP A 70 -5.22 -11.28 4.81
N GLY A 71 -4.01 -11.55 4.33
CA GLY A 71 -3.50 -12.90 4.08
C GLY A 71 -2.69 -12.97 2.78
N PRO A 72 -2.19 -14.15 2.38
CA PRO A 72 -1.58 -14.33 1.07
C PRO A 72 -2.61 -14.04 -0.01
N THR A 73 -2.43 -12.94 -0.74
CA THR A 73 -3.22 -12.64 -1.94
C THR A 73 -2.55 -13.27 -3.14
N HIS A 74 -3.28 -14.13 -3.85
CA HIS A 74 -2.86 -14.57 -5.17
C HIS A 74 -2.91 -13.36 -6.11
N ASP A 75 -1.74 -12.78 -6.42
CA ASP A 75 -1.61 -11.76 -7.45
C ASP A 75 -1.28 -12.48 -8.78
N PRO A 76 -2.17 -12.46 -9.79
CA PRO A 76 -1.94 -13.14 -11.05
C PRO A 76 -0.73 -12.58 -11.83
N ASN A 77 -0.18 -11.43 -11.42
CA ASN A 77 1.04 -10.86 -11.99
C ASN A 77 2.29 -11.17 -11.14
N GLN A 78 2.15 -11.87 -10.01
CA GLN A 78 3.24 -12.32 -9.18
C GLN A 78 3.50 -13.81 -9.43
N VAL A 79 4.71 -14.13 -9.89
CA VAL A 79 5.11 -15.53 -10.13
C VAL A 79 5.31 -16.21 -8.77
N GLU A 80 4.39 -17.08 -8.41
CA GLU A 80 4.52 -17.96 -7.24
C GLU A 80 5.40 -19.16 -7.59
N PHE A 81 6.50 -19.36 -6.85
CA PHE A 81 7.31 -20.59 -6.97
C PHE A 81 6.68 -21.71 -6.14
N ARG A 82 6.76 -22.95 -6.62
CA ARG A 82 6.43 -24.14 -5.83
C ARG A 82 7.71 -24.75 -5.29
N GLN A 83 7.74 -25.09 -4.01
CA GLN A 83 8.85 -25.81 -3.42
C GLN A 83 8.44 -27.26 -3.18
N GLU A 84 9.13 -28.21 -3.81
CA GLU A 84 9.02 -29.65 -3.52
C GLU A 84 10.35 -30.15 -2.93
N GLY A 85 10.36 -30.40 -1.62
CA GLY A 85 11.57 -30.75 -0.88
C GLY A 85 12.62 -29.63 -0.94
N ASP A 86 13.83 -29.95 -1.39
CA ASP A 86 14.93 -28.99 -1.57
C ASP A 86 14.93 -28.31 -2.95
N THR A 87 13.92 -28.58 -3.79
CA THR A 87 13.84 -28.04 -5.16
C THR A 87 12.81 -26.92 -5.26
N MET A 88 13.21 -25.79 -5.84
CA MET A 88 12.31 -24.68 -6.16
C MET A 88 11.95 -24.73 -7.65
N GLU A 89 10.67 -24.91 -7.95
CA GLU A 89 10.12 -24.90 -9.29
C GLU A 89 9.49 -23.53 -9.60
N LEU A 90 9.98 -22.88 -10.65
CA LEU A 90 9.34 -21.70 -11.22
C LEU A 90 8.40 -22.14 -12.35
N PRO A 91 7.14 -21.67 -12.38
CA PRO A 91 6.25 -21.98 -13.49
C PRO A 91 6.79 -21.39 -14.80
N GLU A 92 6.71 -22.15 -15.89
CA GLU A 92 7.16 -21.69 -17.21
C GLU A 92 6.37 -20.44 -17.64
N VAL A 93 7.08 -19.31 -17.78
CA VAL A 93 6.50 -18.09 -18.33
C VAL A 93 6.23 -18.32 -19.81
N LYS A 94 4.95 -18.56 -20.18
CA LYS A 94 4.53 -18.47 -21.57
C LYS A 94 4.64 -17.01 -22.00
N ASN A 95 5.70 -16.66 -22.72
CA ASN A 95 5.80 -15.36 -23.37
C ASN A 95 4.58 -15.17 -24.28
N PRO A 96 3.79 -14.10 -24.13
CA PRO A 96 2.76 -13.77 -25.10
C PRO A 96 3.43 -13.40 -26.44
N VAL A 97 2.95 -14.03 -27.51
CA VAL A 97 3.29 -13.71 -28.91
C VAL A 97 2.62 -12.40 -29.32
#